data_AF-A0A845SGQ7-F1
#
_entry.id   AF-A0A845SGQ7-F1
#
_cell.length_a   1.000
_cell.length_b   1.000
_cell.length_c   1.000
_cell.angle_alpha   90.00
_cell.angle_beta   90.00
_cell.angle_gamma   90.00
#
_symmetry.space_group_name_H-M   'P 1'
#
loop_
_entity.id
_entity.type
_entity.pdbx_description
1 polymer ?
#
loop_
_entity_poly.entity_id
_entity_poly.type
_entity_poly.pdbx_seq_one_letter_code
_entity_poly.pdbx_strand_id
1 'polypeptide(L)'
;MIKPISISAQALSLSLLTRQITPWQSVWCPPPVAEPDWQTFSSTLYSTILVPMWWCCRGPKPVTFLQKGSLFWLVKLTQDPTPTAGRLWIASVKSRYELQTGEPLLSDIDAFLMRCFLDFSAIDAFYKTGGCINEQD
;
A
#
# COMPACT_ATOMS: atom_id res chain seq x y z
N MET A 1 10.27 -22.04 -1.64
CA MET A 1 11.33 -21.02 -1.77
C MET A 1 10.69 -19.66 -1.49
N ILE A 2 10.90 -19.09 -0.30
CA ILE A 2 10.34 -17.77 0.06
C ILE A 2 11.15 -16.73 -0.71
N LYS A 3 10.51 -15.97 -1.61
CA LYS A 3 11.18 -14.86 -2.29
C LYS A 3 11.51 -13.79 -1.25
N PRO A 4 12.75 -13.26 -1.21
CA PRO A 4 13.08 -12.16 -0.31
C PRO A 4 12.16 -10.97 -0.61
N ILE A 5 11.58 -10.40 0.45
CA ILE A 5 10.75 -9.20 0.35
C ILE A 5 11.64 -8.03 -0.05
N SER A 6 11.17 -7.20 -0.98
CA SER A 6 11.89 -6.01 -1.42
C SER A 6 12.16 -5.04 -0.26
N ILE A 7 13.22 -4.24 -0.36
CA ILE A 7 13.55 -3.20 0.64
C ILE A 7 12.36 -2.24 0.84
N SER A 8 11.70 -1.85 -0.25
CA SER A 8 10.54 -0.95 -0.22
C SER A 8 9.32 -1.57 0.49
N ALA A 9 9.10 -2.87 0.33
CA ALA A 9 8.06 -3.60 1.04
C ALA A 9 8.39 -3.79 2.53
N GLN A 10 9.65 -4.06 2.88
CA GLN A 10 10.08 -4.11 4.29
C GLN A 10 9.88 -2.76 4.97
N ALA A 11 10.27 -1.66 4.31
CA ALA A 11 10.08 -0.31 4.82
C ALA A 11 8.59 0.08 4.94
N LEU A 12 7.76 -0.33 3.97
CA LEU A 12 6.30 -0.17 4.06
C LEU A 12 5.72 -0.96 5.24
N SER A 13 6.17 -2.20 5.44
CA SER A 13 5.76 -3.03 6.59
C SER A 13 6.10 -2.37 7.91
N LEU A 14 7.36 -1.94 8.08
CA LEU A 14 7.82 -1.23 9.27
C LEU A 14 6.99 0.02 9.52
N SER A 15 6.70 0.77 8.45
CA SER A 15 5.87 1.97 8.54
C SER A 15 4.47 1.66 9.03
N LEU A 16 3.78 0.69 8.42
CA LEU A 16 2.42 0.28 8.78
C LEU A 16 2.32 -0.24 10.23
N LEU A 17 3.34 -0.96 10.70
CA LEU A 17 3.42 -1.49 12.06
C LEU A 17 3.67 -0.40 13.09
N THR A 18 4.61 0.51 12.82
CA THR A 18 4.97 1.62 13.72
C THR A 18 4.03 2.82 13.61
N ARG A 19 3.19 2.85 12.57
CA ARG A 19 2.38 4.00 12.13
C ARG A 19 3.21 5.23 11.79
N GLN A 20 4.50 5.07 11.52
CA GLN A 20 5.40 6.15 11.10
C GLN A 20 5.64 6.03 9.61
N ILE A 21 5.47 7.10 8.84
CA ILE A 21 5.66 7.06 7.37
C ILE A 21 7.14 7.09 6.96
N THR A 22 7.98 7.66 7.82
CA THR A 22 9.39 7.96 7.55
C THR A 22 10.18 6.77 7.01
N PRO A 23 10.06 5.54 7.54
CA PRO A 23 10.81 4.41 6.99
C PRO A 23 10.47 4.17 5.51
N TRP A 24 9.20 4.22 5.15
CA TRP A 24 8.75 4.03 3.77
C TRP A 24 9.20 5.18 2.86
N GLN A 25 9.06 6.43 3.27
CA GLN A 25 9.55 7.57 2.47
C GLN A 25 11.08 7.56 2.29
N SER A 26 11.84 7.08 3.28
CA SER A 26 13.31 7.11 3.24
C SER A 26 13.94 6.20 2.19
N VAL A 27 13.22 5.18 1.72
CA VAL A 27 13.72 4.20 0.74
C VAL A 27 13.17 4.42 -0.67
N TRP A 28 12.31 5.42 -0.83
CA TRP A 28 11.64 5.70 -2.09
C TRP A 28 12.20 6.96 -2.75
N CYS A 29 12.71 6.81 -3.96
CA CYS A 29 13.02 7.94 -4.82
C CYS A 29 11.71 8.57 -5.32
N PRO A 30 11.53 9.90 -5.23
CA PRO A 30 10.37 10.56 -5.78
C PRO A 30 10.25 10.24 -7.28
N PRO A 31 9.03 9.99 -7.80
CA PRO A 31 8.82 9.99 -9.24
C PRO A 31 9.26 11.37 -9.78
N PRO A 32 9.76 11.44 -11.03
CA PRO A 32 10.39 12.63 -11.62
C PRO A 32 9.48 13.87 -11.79
N VAL A 33 8.30 13.89 -11.16
CA VAL A 33 7.21 14.80 -11.47
C VAL A 33 7.24 16.07 -10.60
N ALA A 34 7.64 16.05 -9.32
CA ALA A 34 7.78 17.27 -8.52
C ALA A 34 8.37 16.97 -7.12
N GLU A 35 9.60 17.42 -6.86
CA GLU A 35 10.26 17.26 -5.56
C GLU A 35 9.64 18.05 -4.38
N PRO A 36 8.83 19.12 -4.54
CA PRO A 36 8.12 19.71 -3.40
C PRO A 36 6.89 18.91 -2.95
N ASP A 37 6.20 18.20 -3.86
CA ASP A 37 4.88 17.60 -3.59
C ASP A 37 4.92 16.11 -3.23
N TRP A 38 6.07 15.46 -3.45
CA TRP A 38 6.22 14.02 -3.19
C TRP A 38 5.93 13.62 -1.74
N GLN A 39 6.48 14.37 -0.77
CA GLN A 39 6.30 14.05 0.65
C GLN A 39 4.84 14.21 1.07
N THR A 40 4.18 15.26 0.58
CA THR A 40 2.75 15.51 0.83
C THR A 40 1.89 14.42 0.20
N PHE A 41 2.10 14.12 -1.08
CA PHE A 41 1.40 13.07 -1.80
C PHE A 41 1.54 11.70 -1.13
N SER A 42 2.78 11.28 -0.84
CA SER A 42 3.04 10.01 -0.18
C SER A 42 2.46 9.98 1.24
N SER A 43 2.47 11.09 1.97
CA SER A 43 1.81 11.22 3.28
C SER A 43 0.31 11.02 3.21
N THR A 44 -0.35 11.65 2.25
CA THR A 44 -1.78 11.47 2.01
C THR A 44 -2.06 10.02 1.63
N LEU A 45 -1.41 9.48 0.59
CA LEU A 45 -1.60 8.10 0.14
C LEU A 45 -1.42 7.08 1.29
N TYR A 46 -0.38 7.27 2.10
CA TYR A 46 -0.11 6.41 3.24
C TYR A 46 -1.22 6.46 4.29
N SER A 47 -1.58 7.68 4.74
CA SER A 47 -2.49 7.88 5.86
C SER A 47 -3.96 7.58 5.49
N THR A 48 -4.37 7.85 4.25
CA THR A 48 -5.77 7.78 3.85
C THR A 48 -6.13 6.51 3.07
N ILE A 49 -5.14 5.76 2.58
CA ILE A 49 -5.34 4.54 1.78
C ILE A 49 -4.57 3.36 2.38
N LEU A 50 -3.23 3.40 2.41
CA LEU A 50 -2.42 2.22 2.78
C LEU A 50 -2.63 1.78 4.23
N VAL A 51 -2.62 2.72 5.17
CA VAL A 51 -2.88 2.44 6.60
C VAL A 51 -4.30 1.91 6.80
N PRO A 52 -5.37 2.56 6.30
CA PRO A 52 -6.73 2.01 6.38
C PRO A 52 -6.89 0.63 5.73
N MET A 53 -6.28 0.39 4.57
CA MET A 53 -6.26 -0.93 3.94
C MET A 53 -5.61 -1.98 4.84
N TRP A 54 -4.46 -1.67 5.44
CA TRP A 54 -3.76 -2.62 6.31
C TRP A 54 -4.63 -3.03 7.51
N TRP A 55 -5.23 -2.05 8.17
CA TRP A 55 -6.00 -2.28 9.39
C TRP A 55 -7.45 -2.72 9.14
N CYS A 56 -8.05 -2.50 7.97
CA CYS A 56 -9.44 -2.90 7.72
C CYS A 56 -9.65 -4.43 7.80
N CYS A 57 -8.58 -5.19 7.61
CA CYS A 57 -8.58 -6.66 7.71
C CYS A 57 -7.82 -7.20 8.94
N ARG A 58 -7.30 -6.33 9.83
CA ARG A 58 -6.35 -6.73 10.90
C ARG A 58 -6.56 -6.05 12.25
N GLY A 59 -7.27 -4.92 12.30
CA GLY A 59 -7.41 -4.12 13.51
C GLY A 59 -8.83 -4.14 14.10
N PRO A 60 -9.00 -3.77 15.38
CA PRO A 60 -10.29 -3.69 16.05
C PRO A 60 -11.11 -2.41 15.77
N LYS A 61 -10.66 -1.51 14.86
CA LYS A 61 -11.28 -0.18 14.66
C LYS A 61 -12.51 -0.20 13.74
N PRO A 62 -13.52 0.65 14.01
CA PRO A 62 -14.76 0.70 13.25
C PRO A 62 -14.56 1.59 12.02
N VAL A 63 -14.00 1.03 10.96
CA VAL A 63 -14.24 1.60 9.63
C VAL A 63 -15.74 1.47 9.38
N THR A 64 -16.42 2.54 8.95
CA THR A 64 -17.86 2.46 8.62
C THR A 64 -18.08 1.32 7.60
N PHE A 65 -19.22 0.63 7.67
CA PHE A 65 -19.42 -0.61 6.89
C PHE A 65 -19.19 -0.41 5.37
N LEU A 66 -19.54 0.77 4.84
CA LEU A 66 -19.32 1.18 3.44
C LEU A 66 -17.83 1.44 3.11
N GLN A 67 -17.11 2.16 3.96
CA GLN A 67 -15.66 2.36 3.79
C GLN A 67 -14.91 1.04 3.95
N LYS A 68 -15.38 0.16 4.82
CA LYS A 68 -14.82 -1.18 5.05
C LYS A 68 -14.99 -2.05 3.80
N GLY A 69 -16.16 -2.02 3.15
CA GLY A 69 -16.40 -2.76 1.91
C GLY A 69 -15.45 -2.36 0.77
N SER A 70 -15.27 -1.05 0.55
CA SER A 70 -14.39 -0.56 -0.51
C SER A 70 -12.89 -0.81 -0.23
N LEU A 71 -12.42 -0.63 1.01
CA LEU A 71 -11.04 -0.95 1.40
C LEU A 71 -10.78 -2.47 1.40
N PHE A 72 -11.76 -3.27 1.79
CA PHE A 72 -11.68 -4.74 1.73
C PHE A 72 -11.43 -5.24 0.31
N TRP A 73 -12.11 -4.68 -0.69
CA TRP A 73 -11.89 -5.06 -2.09
C TRP A 73 -10.49 -4.67 -2.58
N LEU A 74 -9.95 -3.52 -2.16
CA LEU A 74 -8.55 -3.17 -2.45
C LEU A 74 -7.57 -4.19 -1.87
N VAL A 75 -7.80 -4.66 -0.64
CA VAL A 75 -7.00 -5.72 -0.03
C VAL A 75 -7.19 -7.06 -0.74
N LYS A 76 -8.40 -7.36 -1.23
CA LYS A 76 -8.64 -8.58 -2.01
C LYS A 76 -7.84 -8.60 -3.32
N LEU A 77 -7.73 -7.46 -4.00
CA LEU A 77 -6.91 -7.36 -5.22
C LEU A 77 -5.42 -7.65 -4.94
N THR A 78 -4.90 -7.28 -3.77
CA THR A 78 -3.50 -7.56 -3.41
C THR A 78 -3.24 -9.01 -3.05
N GLN A 79 -4.28 -9.83 -2.82
CA GLN A 79 -4.15 -11.25 -2.47
C GLN A 79 -3.90 -12.15 -3.68
N ASP A 80 -4.28 -11.69 -4.88
CA ASP A 80 -4.01 -12.35 -6.15
C ASP A 80 -3.46 -11.32 -7.15
N PRO A 81 -2.15 -11.00 -7.07
CA PRO A 81 -1.55 -9.86 -7.75
C PRO A 81 -1.34 -10.10 -9.26
N THR A 82 -2.44 -10.18 -10.00
CA THR A 82 -2.43 -10.22 -11.47
C THR A 82 -2.24 -8.83 -12.08
N PRO A 83 -1.80 -8.72 -13.35
CA PRO A 83 -1.72 -7.41 -14.04
C PRO A 83 -3.08 -6.68 -14.09
N THR A 84 -4.18 -7.41 -14.20
CA THR A 84 -5.53 -6.82 -14.18
C THR A 84 -5.91 -6.35 -12.78
N ALA A 85 -5.59 -7.11 -11.73
CA ALA A 85 -5.81 -6.69 -10.36
C ALA A 85 -5.04 -5.41 -10.02
N GLY A 86 -3.78 -5.32 -10.47
CA GLY A 86 -2.96 -4.10 -10.31
C GLY A 86 -3.59 -2.87 -10.98
N ARG A 87 -4.10 -3.02 -12.21
CA ARG A 87 -4.80 -1.90 -12.92
C ARG A 87 -6.07 -1.46 -12.20
N LEU A 88 -6.90 -2.40 -11.76
CA LEU A 88 -8.11 -2.10 -10.99
C LEU A 88 -7.78 -1.43 -9.65
N TRP A 89 -6.71 -1.88 -9.01
CA TRP A 89 -6.22 -1.30 -7.76
C TRP A 89 -5.77 0.15 -7.96
N ILE A 90 -4.95 0.41 -8.98
CA ILE A 90 -4.49 1.76 -9.33
C ILE A 90 -5.66 2.69 -9.58
N ALA A 91 -6.61 2.31 -10.45
CA ALA A 91 -7.78 3.13 -10.75
C ALA A 91 -8.60 3.45 -9.48
N SER A 92 -8.78 2.45 -8.62
CA SER A 92 -9.52 2.60 -7.36
C SER A 92 -8.79 3.50 -6.35
N VAL A 93 -7.46 3.40 -6.28
CA VAL A 93 -6.62 4.26 -5.42
C VAL A 93 -6.64 5.70 -5.90
N LYS A 94 -6.53 5.93 -7.22
CA LYS A 94 -6.64 7.27 -7.82
C LYS A 94 -8.00 7.92 -7.53
N SER A 95 -9.08 7.18 -7.78
CA SER A 95 -10.44 7.67 -7.49
C SER A 95 -10.63 7.98 -6.00
N ARG A 96 -10.11 7.14 -5.10
CA ARG A 96 -10.18 7.41 -3.66
C ARG A 96 -9.37 8.63 -3.25
N TYR A 97 -8.17 8.79 -3.80
CA TYR A 97 -7.31 9.93 -3.52
C TYR A 97 -7.99 11.23 -3.93
N GLU A 98 -8.55 11.28 -5.15
CA GLU A 98 -9.31 12.43 -5.65
C GLU A 98 -10.52 12.74 -4.77
N LEU A 99 -11.29 11.72 -4.36
CA LEU A 99 -12.41 11.90 -3.43
C LEU A 99 -12.00 12.46 -2.05
N GLN A 100 -10.77 12.20 -1.61
CA GLN A 100 -10.27 12.62 -0.29
C GLN A 100 -9.57 13.97 -0.31
N THR A 101 -8.98 14.35 -1.45
CA THR A 101 -8.12 15.55 -1.57
C THR A 101 -8.70 16.61 -2.49
N GLY A 102 -9.62 16.25 -3.38
CA GLY A 102 -10.09 17.09 -4.48
C GLY A 102 -9.14 17.13 -5.68
N GLU A 103 -7.95 16.50 -5.59
CA GLU A 103 -6.90 16.59 -6.60
C GLU A 103 -6.75 15.25 -7.36
N PRO A 104 -6.83 15.25 -8.69
CA PRO A 104 -6.65 14.04 -9.48
C PRO A 104 -5.18 13.65 -9.55
N LEU A 105 -4.92 12.34 -9.52
CA LEU A 105 -3.58 11.80 -9.72
C LEU A 105 -3.30 11.51 -11.20
N LEU A 106 -2.21 12.07 -11.71
CA LEU A 106 -1.77 11.93 -13.10
C LEU A 106 -1.24 10.51 -13.42
N SER A 107 -1.05 10.18 -14.70
CA SER A 107 -0.63 8.85 -15.16
C SER A 107 0.85 8.53 -14.90
N ASP A 108 1.68 9.54 -14.76
CA ASP A 108 3.10 9.45 -14.39
C ASP A 108 3.36 8.73 -13.06
N ILE A 109 2.42 8.77 -12.12
CA ILE A 109 2.51 8.06 -10.85
C ILE A 109 2.07 6.58 -10.91
N ASP A 110 1.59 6.07 -12.05
CA ASP A 110 1.08 4.70 -12.16
C ASP A 110 2.15 3.65 -11.85
N ALA A 111 3.39 3.90 -12.27
CA ALA A 111 4.52 3.01 -11.97
C ALA A 111 4.77 2.93 -10.45
N PHE A 112 4.65 4.07 -9.76
CA PHE A 112 4.77 4.13 -8.31
C PHE A 112 3.60 3.40 -7.62
N LEU A 113 2.36 3.65 -8.04
CA LEU A 113 1.19 2.96 -7.49
C LEU A 113 1.25 1.45 -7.74
N MET A 114 1.70 1.01 -8.92
CA MET A 114 1.90 -0.41 -9.20
C MET A 114 2.90 -1.03 -8.23
N ARG A 115 3.97 -0.32 -7.89
CA ARG A 115 4.92 -0.84 -6.92
C ARG A 115 4.35 -0.84 -5.50
N CYS A 116 3.54 0.15 -5.11
CA CYS A 116 2.80 0.11 -3.85
C CYS A 116 1.90 -1.13 -3.77
N PHE A 117 1.20 -1.45 -4.86
CA PHE A 117 0.38 -2.66 -4.98
C PHE A 117 1.18 -3.93 -4.77
N LEU A 118 2.33 -4.06 -5.44
CA LEU A 118 3.22 -5.22 -5.30
C LEU A 118 3.83 -5.34 -3.91
N ASP A 119 4.28 -4.22 -3.34
CA ASP A 119 4.84 -4.18 -1.99
C ASP A 119 3.78 -4.56 -0.95
N PHE A 120 2.56 -4.05 -1.08
CA PHE A 120 1.43 -4.40 -0.22
C PHE A 120 1.07 -5.89 -0.35
N SER A 121 1.06 -6.43 -1.57
CA SER A 121 0.83 -7.86 -1.82
C SER A 121 1.90 -8.73 -1.15
N ALA A 122 3.18 -8.34 -1.27
CA ALA A 122 4.29 -9.06 -0.66
C ALA A 122 4.21 -9.10 0.87
N ILE A 123 3.89 -7.96 1.51
CA ILE A 123 3.73 -7.91 2.98
C ILE A 123 2.46 -8.63 3.46
N ASP A 124 1.37 -8.60 2.68
CA ASP A 124 0.12 -9.32 3.00
C ASP A 124 0.35 -10.83 3.00
N ALA A 125 1.07 -11.33 1.98
CA ALA A 125 1.49 -12.72 1.89
C ALA A 125 2.41 -13.11 3.05
N PHE A 126 3.47 -12.33 3.30
CA PHE A 126 4.42 -12.60 4.38
C PHE A 126 3.78 -12.64 5.77
N TYR A 127 2.88 -11.69 6.05
CA TYR A 127 2.13 -11.63 7.30
C TYR A 127 1.23 -12.86 7.50
N LYS A 128 0.54 -13.31 6.45
CA LYS A 128 -0.34 -14.49 6.51
C LYS A 128 0.42 -15.79 6.69
N THR A 129 1.62 -15.88 6.15
CA THR A 129 2.52 -17.02 6.36
C THR A 129 3.23 -16.99 7.72
N GLY A 130 2.83 -16.10 8.64
CA GLY A 130 3.36 -16.04 10.00
C GLY A 130 4.80 -15.56 10.12
N GLY A 131 5.37 -14.99 9.05
CA GLY A 131 6.78 -14.59 9.04
C GLY A 131 7.75 -15.74 9.32
N CYS A 132 7.41 -16.99 8.94
CA CYS A 132 8.23 -18.16 9.27
C CYS A 132 9.61 -18.09 8.61
N ILE A 133 10.57 -17.64 9.41
CA ILE A 133 11.86 -18.31 9.55
C ILE A 133 11.52 -19.75 9.94
N ASN A 134 11.53 -20.66 8.97
CA ASN A 134 11.87 -22.04 9.31
C ASN A 134 13.38 -22.01 9.57
N GLU A 135 13.75 -21.75 10.82
CA GLU A 135 14.98 -22.34 11.33
C GLU A 135 14.78 -23.84 11.18
N GLN A 136 15.74 -24.45 10.49
CA GLN A 136 15.82 -25.88 10.27
C GLN A 136 15.81 -26.58 11.63
N ASP A 137 15.01 -27.64 11.75
CA ASP A 137 15.45 -28.95 12.23
C ASP A 137 14.47 -30.03 11.72
#